data_AF-A0A1Z8RI37-F1
#
_entry.id   AF-A0A1Z8RI37-F1
#
_cell.length_a   1.000
_cell.length_b   1.000
_cell.length_c   1.000
_cell.angle_alpha   90.00
_cell.angle_beta   90.00
_cell.angle_gamma   90.00
#
_symmetry.space_group_name_H-M   'P 1'
#
loop_
_entity.id
_entity.type
_entity.pdbx_description
1 polymer ?
#
loop_
_entity_poly.entity_id
_entity_poly.type
_entity_poly.pdbx_seq_one_letter_code
_entity_poly.pdbx_strand_id
1 'polypeptide(L)'
;MQPPKKIAIVGIYLALAWESGEECCIEGSYLRLHSPSAEQAGEKDIFGRKSGGSSETNFSKVRVVDFDRIGNYAVRLRFSDGHSTGIYSWEILRSLADSYEQENRNNSN
;
A
#
# COMPACT_ATOMS: atom_id res chain seq x y z
N MET A 1 15.81 -6.92 3.76
CA MET A 1 15.23 -7.29 2.45
C MET A 1 15.91 -6.51 1.33
N GLN A 2 15.92 -7.04 0.11
CA GLN A 2 16.44 -6.33 -1.07
C GLN A 2 15.42 -5.27 -1.53
N PRO A 3 15.86 -4.08 -1.96
CA PRO A 3 14.96 -3.07 -2.52
C PRO A 3 14.37 -3.56 -3.85
N PRO A 4 13.19 -3.06 -4.26
CA PRO A 4 12.66 -3.32 -5.57
C PRO A 4 13.56 -2.69 -6.64
N LYS A 5 13.88 -3.48 -7.67
CA LYS A 5 14.63 -3.06 -8.85
C LYS A 5 13.95 -1.88 -9.55
N LYS A 6 12.62 -1.92 -9.63
CA LYS A 6 11.82 -0.88 -10.29
C LYS A 6 10.55 -0.58 -9.50
N ILE A 7 10.18 0.70 -9.47
CA ILE A 7 8.94 1.18 -8.90
C ILE A 7 8.28 2.03 -9.98
N ALA A 8 7.01 1.77 -10.27
CA ALA A 8 6.24 2.52 -11.25
C ALA A 8 4.83 2.77 -10.71
N ILE A 9 4.29 3.95 -11.02
CA ILE A 9 2.89 4.27 -10.72
C ILE A 9 2.09 4.03 -12.00
N VAL A 10 1.10 3.15 -11.95
CA VAL A 10 0.22 2.80 -13.07
C VAL A 10 -1.20 3.23 -12.73
N GLY A 11 -1.55 4.46 -13.10
CA GLY A 11 -2.86 5.04 -12.81
C GLY A 11 -3.08 5.25 -11.31
N ILE A 12 -3.79 4.31 -10.68
CA ILE A 12 -4.05 4.29 -9.22
C ILE A 12 -3.24 3.23 -8.48
N TYR A 13 -2.50 2.38 -9.20
CA TYR A 13 -1.73 1.28 -8.64
C TYR A 13 -0.25 1.65 -8.53
N LEU A 14 0.40 1.16 -7.48
CA LEU A 14 1.84 1.16 -7.32
C LEU A 14 2.38 -0.22 -7.73
N ALA A 15 3.09 -0.27 -8.83
CA ALA A 15 3.78 -1.46 -9.33
C ALA A 15 5.22 -1.49 -8.78
N LEU A 16 5.58 -2.60 -8.15
CA LEU A 16 6.88 -2.87 -7.57
C LEU A 16 7.46 -4.12 -8.25
N ALA A 17 8.61 -3.99 -8.90
CA ALA A 17 9.34 -5.11 -9.47
C ALA A 17 10.58 -5.40 -8.63
N TRP A 18 10.64 -6.60 -8.05
CA TRP A 18 11.72 -7.06 -7.19
C TRP A 18 12.85 -7.69 -8.02
N GLU A 19 14.07 -7.72 -7.47
CA GLU A 19 15.20 -8.38 -8.15
C GLU A 19 15.02 -9.89 -8.28
N SER A 20 14.23 -10.51 -7.41
CA SER A 20 13.87 -11.94 -7.49
C SER A 20 13.05 -12.31 -8.73
N GLY A 21 12.51 -11.32 -9.47
CA GLY A 21 11.56 -11.53 -10.56
C GLY A 21 10.09 -11.51 -10.12
N GLU A 22 9.83 -11.27 -8.83
CA GLU A 22 8.49 -11.05 -8.31
C GLU A 22 8.01 -9.64 -8.67
N GLU A 23 6.74 -9.52 -9.03
CA GLU A 23 6.10 -8.24 -9.34
C GLU A 23 4.83 -8.13 -8.50
N CYS A 24 4.61 -6.97 -7.90
CA CYS A 24 3.45 -6.72 -7.05
C CYS A 24 2.78 -5.42 -7.47
N CYS A 25 1.46 -5.43 -7.55
CA CYS A 25 0.65 -4.24 -7.77
C CYS A 25 -0.26 -4.03 -6.56
N ILE A 26 -0.24 -2.82 -6.00
CA ILE A 26 -1.07 -2.47 -4.85
C ILE A 26 -1.79 -1.18 -5.17
N GLU A 27 -3.09 -1.11 -4.90
CA GLU A 27 -3.84 0.12 -5.10
C GLU A 27 -3.40 1.21 -4.09
N GLY A 28 -3.26 2.44 -4.57
CA GLY A 28 -2.94 3.60 -3.74
C GLY A 28 -3.94 3.81 -2.60
N SER A 29 -5.23 3.52 -2.85
CA SER A 29 -6.28 3.57 -1.83
C SER A 29 -6.02 2.55 -0.71
N TYR A 30 -5.59 1.33 -1.08
CA TYR A 30 -5.28 0.27 -0.12
C TYR A 30 -4.03 0.60 0.69
N LEU A 31 -2.97 1.08 0.04
CA LEU A 31 -1.78 1.59 0.74
C LEU A 31 -2.14 2.69 1.74
N ARG A 32 -3.00 3.63 1.34
CA ARG A 32 -3.44 4.72 2.21
C ARG A 32 -4.24 4.22 3.41
N LEU A 33 -5.12 3.24 3.21
CA LEU A 33 -5.93 2.62 4.26
C LEU A 33 -5.05 1.89 5.29
N HIS A 34 -4.02 1.18 4.81
CA HIS A 34 -3.07 0.42 5.63
C HIS A 34 -1.77 1.18 5.94
N SER A 35 -1.83 2.52 5.92
CA SER A 35 -0.65 3.36 6.17
C SER A 35 -0.23 3.27 7.65
N PRO A 36 1.03 2.93 7.99
CA PRO A 36 1.48 2.74 9.38
C PRO A 36 1.46 4.05 10.21
N SER A 37 1.36 5.22 9.58
CA SER A 37 1.08 6.48 10.28
C SER A 37 -0.32 6.53 10.93
N ALA A 38 -1.25 5.64 10.53
CA ALA A 38 -2.53 5.45 11.23
C ALA A 38 -2.37 4.58 12.49
N GLU A 39 -1.43 3.64 12.51
CA GLU A 39 -1.14 2.81 13.69
C GLU A 39 -0.58 3.63 14.87
N GLN A 40 0.22 4.68 14.59
CA GLN A 40 0.78 5.56 15.63
C GLN A 40 -0.28 6.45 16.33
N ALA A 41 -1.53 6.48 15.84
CA ALA A 41 -2.62 7.26 16.44
C ALA A 41 -3.69 6.39 17.13
N GLY A 42 -3.63 5.06 17.01
CA GLY A 42 -4.66 4.19 17.56
C GLY A 42 -4.15 2.79 17.84
N GLU A 43 -3.82 2.52 19.11
CA GLU A 43 -4.00 1.17 19.64
C GLU A 43 -5.45 0.75 19.38
N LYS A 44 -5.63 -0.24 18.47
CA LYS A 44 -6.81 -1.08 18.17
C LYS A 44 -7.04 -1.12 16.67
N ASP A 45 -6.54 -2.15 15.99
CA ASP A 45 -7.27 -3.41 15.86
C ASP A 45 -6.48 -4.31 14.89
N ILE A 46 -5.78 -5.29 15.47
CA ILE A 46 -4.95 -6.24 14.74
C ILE A 46 -5.80 -7.35 14.11
N PHE A 47 -7.14 -7.34 14.25
CA PHE A 47 -8.01 -8.44 13.81
C PHE A 47 -9.49 -8.02 13.65
N GLY A 48 -9.77 -7.05 12.78
CA GLY A 48 -11.06 -6.37 12.74
C GLY A 48 -11.79 -6.60 11.44
N ARG A 49 -12.19 -7.86 11.21
CA ARG A 49 -13.07 -8.31 10.11
C ARG A 49 -14.03 -7.19 9.62
N LYS A 50 -13.81 -6.68 8.41
CA LYS A 50 -14.85 -6.03 7.60
C LYS A 50 -14.76 -6.48 6.14
N SER A 51 -15.17 -7.73 5.92
CA SER A 51 -15.87 -8.10 4.69
C SER A 51 -17.18 -7.29 4.64
N GLY A 52 -17.38 -6.51 3.58
CA GLY A 52 -18.68 -5.97 3.17
C GLY A 52 -19.27 -4.88 4.07
N GLY A 53 -19.33 -3.66 3.54
CA GLY A 53 -20.16 -2.61 4.14
C GLY A 53 -19.51 -1.24 4.07
N SER A 54 -19.77 -0.56 2.95
CA SER A 54 -19.92 0.90 2.82
C SER A 54 -19.39 1.71 4.00
N SER A 55 -18.09 1.98 4.03
CA SER A 55 -17.59 3.15 4.72
C SER A 55 -17.17 4.13 3.65
N GLU A 56 -18.04 5.10 3.38
CA GLU A 56 -17.85 6.24 2.48
C GLU A 56 -16.74 7.19 2.94
N THR A 57 -15.65 6.69 3.50
CA THR A 57 -14.41 7.46 3.50
C THR A 57 -13.80 7.23 2.13
N ASN A 58 -14.18 8.09 1.18
CA ASN A 58 -13.90 8.02 -0.25
C ASN A 58 -12.40 8.17 -0.57
N PHE A 59 -11.56 7.29 -0.01
CA PHE A 59 -10.18 7.12 -0.43
C PHE A 59 -10.08 6.43 -1.79
N SER A 60 -11.19 5.98 -2.40
CA SER A 60 -11.25 5.44 -3.76
C SER A 60 -10.71 6.40 -4.83
N LYS A 61 -10.59 7.70 -4.54
CA LYS A 61 -9.94 8.70 -5.41
C LYS A 61 -8.48 8.96 -5.06
N VAL A 62 -8.00 8.43 -3.93
CA VAL A 62 -6.65 8.66 -3.45
C VAL A 62 -5.70 7.72 -4.15
N ARG A 63 -4.87 8.31 -5.01
CA ARG A 63 -3.82 7.62 -5.75
C ARG A 63 -2.45 8.06 -5.27
N VAL A 64 -1.48 7.17 -5.46
CA VAL A 64 -0.08 7.55 -5.36
C VAL A 64 0.21 8.50 -6.51
N VAL A 65 0.61 9.73 -6.19
CA VAL A 65 1.01 10.73 -7.18
C VAL A 65 2.52 10.73 -7.39
N ASP A 66 3.27 10.36 -6.36
CA ASP A 66 4.72 10.38 -6.39
C ASP A 66 5.28 9.45 -5.30
N PHE A 67 6.54 9.03 -5.45
CA PHE A 67 7.24 8.22 -4.46
C PHE A 67 8.70 8.65 -4.36
N ASP A 68 9.27 8.52 -3.17
CA ASP A 68 10.63 8.93 -2.88
C ASP A 68 11.33 7.84 -2.07
N ARG A 69 12.46 7.34 -2.57
CA ARG A 69 13.19 6.25 -1.92
C ARG A 69 13.94 6.78 -0.70
N ILE A 70 13.66 6.19 0.46
CA ILE A 70 14.31 6.56 1.72
C ILE A 70 15.42 5.54 1.99
N GLY A 71 16.63 5.88 1.53
CA GLY A 71 17.78 4.99 1.60
C GLY A 71 17.53 3.68 0.85
N ASN A 72 17.87 2.56 1.50
CA ASN A 72 17.73 1.23 0.91
C ASN A 72 16.70 0.34 1.63
N TYR A 73 15.94 0.88 2.59
CA TYR A 73 15.06 0.09 3.46
C TYR A 73 13.57 0.45 3.33
N ALA A 74 13.25 1.65 2.85
CA ALA A 74 11.88 2.14 2.76
C ALA A 74 11.65 3.07 1.57
N VAL A 75 10.38 3.32 1.27
CA VAL A 75 9.91 4.32 0.32
C VAL A 75 8.85 5.20 0.97
N ARG A 76 8.95 6.49 0.73
CA ARG A 76 7.94 7.47 1.09
C ARG A 76 6.99 7.63 -0.08
N LEU A 77 5.70 7.41 0.17
CA LEU A 77 4.67 7.58 -0.85
C LEU A 77 3.95 8.91 -0.65
N ARG A 78 3.72 9.62 -1.76
CA ARG A 78 2.89 10.82 -1.81
C ARG A 78 1.55 10.49 -2.44
N PHE A 79 0.50 10.91 -1.77
CA PHE A 79 -0.88 10.69 -2.16
C PHE A 79 -1.52 11.98 -2.65
N SER A 80 -2.48 11.84 -3.56
CA SER A 80 -3.18 12.99 -4.16
C SER A 80 -4.04 13.79 -3.17
N ASP A 81 -4.31 13.23 -1.98
CA ASP A 81 -5.02 13.86 -0.86
C ASP A 81 -4.18 14.93 -0.12
N GLY A 82 -2.91 15.11 -0.50
CA GLY A 82 -1.96 15.98 0.20
C GLY A 82 -1.17 15.24 1.30
N HIS A 83 -1.39 13.92 1.47
CA HIS A 83 -0.63 13.11 2.40
C HIS A 83 0.73 12.69 1.81
N SER A 84 1.82 13.05 2.46
CA SER A 84 3.19 12.79 1.97
C SER A 84 4.14 12.27 3.04
N THR A 85 3.64 11.91 4.20
CA THR A 85 4.41 11.43 5.36
C THR A 85 4.41 9.91 5.50
N GLY A 86 3.68 9.19 4.65
CA GLY A 86 3.60 7.72 4.69
C GLY A 86 4.91 7.09 4.25
N ILE A 87 5.68 6.56 5.20
CA ILE A 87 6.90 5.79 4.97
C ILE A 87 6.53 4.30 5.03
N TYR A 88 6.83 3.59 3.97
CA TYR A 88 6.57 2.16 3.83
C TYR A 88 7.89 1.43 3.66
N SER A 89 8.22 0.59 4.62
CA SER A 89 9.34 -0.34 4.50
C SER A 89 9.03 -1.39 3.43
N TRP A 90 10.08 -1.92 2.78
CA TRP A 90 9.92 -2.98 1.79
C TRP A 90 9.15 -4.19 2.31
N GLU A 91 9.34 -4.51 3.59
CA GLU A 91 8.67 -5.62 4.28
C GLU A 91 7.15 -5.39 4.38
N ILE A 92 6.74 -4.17 4.74
CA ILE A 92 5.33 -3.77 4.81
C ILE A 92 4.71 -3.82 3.41
N LEU A 93 5.37 -3.26 2.40
CA LEU A 93 4.85 -3.30 1.02
C LEU A 93 4.62 -4.72 0.53
N ARG A 94 5.54 -5.63 0.83
CA ARG A 94 5.39 -7.04 0.45
C ARG A 94 4.25 -7.71 1.20
N SER A 95 4.14 -7.47 2.50
CA SER A 95 3.04 -8.01 3.32
C SER A 95 1.67 -7.49 2.86
N LEU A 96 1.59 -6.21 2.51
CA LEU A 96 0.38 -5.59 1.97
C LEU A 96 0.05 -6.11 0.58
N ALA A 97 1.05 -6.33 -0.28
CA ALA A 97 0.84 -6.95 -1.59
C ALA A 97 0.25 -8.34 -1.46
N ASP A 98 0.81 -9.19 -0.59
CA ASP A 98 0.30 -10.54 -0.37
C ASP A 98 -1.15 -10.52 0.15
N SER A 99 -1.42 -9.66 1.14
CA SER A 99 -2.77 -9.48 1.68
C SER A 99 -3.75 -9.01 0.61
N TYR A 100 -3.37 -8.01 -0.18
CA TYR A 100 -4.18 -7.46 -1.27
C TYR A 100 -4.49 -8.53 -2.33
N GLU A 101 -3.49 -9.28 -2.77
CA GLU A 101 -3.67 -10.38 -3.74
C GLU A 101 -4.62 -11.46 -3.20
N GLN A 102 -4.47 -11.86 -1.93
CA GLN A 102 -5.36 -12.83 -1.29
C GLN A 102 -6.80 -12.31 -1.18
N GLU A 103 -6.99 -11.06 -0.78
CA GLU A 103 -8.33 -10.43 -0.69
C GLU A 103 -9.00 -10.33 -2.07
N ASN A 104 -8.26 -9.92 -3.11
CA ASN A 104 -8.79 -9.86 -4.47
C ASN A 104 -9.18 -11.24 -5.00
N ARG A 105 -8.36 -12.27 -4.71
CA ARG A 105 -8.65 -13.66 -5.09
C ARG A 105 -9.90 -14.19 -4.39
N ASN A 106 -10.09 -13.87 -3.12
CA ASN A 106 -11.26 -14.31 -2.34
C ASN A 106 -12.56 -13.62 -2.75
N ASN A 107 -12.50 -12.39 -3.27
CA ASN A 107 -13.69 -11.64 -3.70
C ASN A 107 -14.20 -12.05 -5.10
N SER A 108 -13.43 -12.81 -5.87
CA SER A 108 -13.80 -13.29 -7.22
C SER A 108 -14.53 -14.64 -7.25
N ASN A 109 -14.94 -15.20 -6.10
CA ASN A 109 -15.58 -16.52 -6.01
C ASN A 109 -17.02 -16.47 -5.49
#